data_AF-A0AAE2CHS2-F1
#
_entry.id   AF-A0AAE2CHS2-F1
#
_cell.length_a   1.000
_cell.length_b   1.000
_cell.length_c   1.000
_cell.angle_alpha   90.00
_cell.angle_beta   90.00
_cell.angle_gamma   90.00
#
_symmetry.space_group_name_H-M   'P 1'
#
loop_
_entity.id
_entity.type
_entity.pdbx_description
1 polymer ?
#
loop_
_entity_poly.entity_id
_entity_poly.type
_entity_poly.pdbx_seq_one_letter_code
_entity_poly.pdbx_strand_id
1 'polypeptide(L)'
;MPLTMARSSASVNHAITFLIILQYIPRLIVIFPLNWRIIKHSGVVASAWTGAAYNLILYLLASHVIGSVWYLMSVERVFSCWKHYCLVERGGGFCKPDYLDCSSSGSKYDSWYKATEIFKMCNGKNKEFDLGIFTNAVSDDVPSAAFIPKYFYCLWYGLKNLSSYGQSLRTSNYVVETIFSIIICLMGLVFFALLIGNMQTYLQSTTARLEEWRVKRRDTEEWMRHRQLPPELQERVRRFVQYNWLSTRGVKEDVILQELPLDLRREIQKHLCLDLVRRVSSLVSIA
;
A
#
# COMPACT_ATOMS: atom_id res chain seq x y z
N MET A 1 3.31 -15.44 -32.28
CA MET A 1 1.87 -15.19 -32.04
C MET A 1 1.59 -13.76 -32.50
N PRO A 2 0.70 -13.54 -33.47
CA PRO A 2 0.35 -12.17 -33.89
C PRO A 2 -0.37 -11.50 -32.72
N LEU A 3 0.23 -10.45 -32.16
CA LEU A 3 -0.39 -9.64 -31.13
C LEU A 3 -1.58 -8.94 -31.77
N THR A 4 -2.78 -9.20 -31.27
CA THR A 4 -4.06 -8.58 -31.66
C THR A 4 -3.97 -7.06 -31.71
N MET A 5 -3.49 -6.51 -32.82
CA MET A 5 -3.45 -5.07 -33.10
C MET A 5 -4.39 -4.74 -34.24
N ALA A 6 -5.68 -4.59 -33.89
CA ALA A 6 -6.66 -3.90 -34.71
C ALA A 6 -6.64 -2.41 -34.33
N ARG A 7 -6.14 -1.58 -35.25
CA ARG A 7 -5.72 -0.18 -35.03
C ARG A 7 -6.84 0.80 -34.59
N SER A 8 -8.13 0.50 -34.81
CA SER A 8 -9.22 1.43 -34.44
C SER A 8 -9.93 1.10 -33.12
N SER A 9 -9.96 -0.15 -32.67
CA SER A 9 -10.63 -0.54 -31.42
C SER A 9 -9.66 -0.67 -30.24
N ALA A 10 -8.43 -1.14 -30.48
CA ALA A 10 -7.43 -1.31 -29.42
C ALA A 10 -6.77 0.01 -29.00
N SER A 11 -6.50 0.95 -29.93
CA SER A 11 -5.98 2.28 -29.58
C SER A 11 -6.98 3.07 -28.74
N VAL A 12 -8.28 2.95 -29.07
CA VAL A 12 -9.38 3.51 -28.29
C VAL A 12 -9.54 2.80 -26.94
N ASN A 13 -9.48 1.46 -26.89
CA ASN A 13 -9.59 0.73 -25.63
C ASN A 13 -8.38 0.92 -24.71
N HIS A 14 -7.16 0.99 -25.24
CA HIS A 14 -5.94 1.30 -24.47
C HIS A 14 -5.91 2.77 -24.05
N ALA A 15 -6.34 3.70 -24.91
CA ALA A 15 -6.49 5.10 -24.53
C ALA A 15 -7.59 5.27 -23.46
N ILE A 16 -8.72 4.57 -23.56
CA ILE A 16 -9.78 4.57 -22.54
C ILE A 16 -9.26 3.94 -21.24
N THR A 17 -8.56 2.82 -21.29
CA THR A 17 -7.99 2.18 -20.08
C THR A 17 -6.91 3.07 -19.45
N PHE A 18 -6.07 3.69 -20.27
CA PHE A 18 -5.07 4.66 -19.82
C PHE A 18 -5.74 5.90 -19.23
N LEU A 19 -6.80 6.44 -19.85
CA LEU A 19 -7.59 7.55 -19.33
C LEU A 19 -8.32 7.19 -18.03
N ILE A 20 -8.80 5.96 -17.88
CA ILE A 20 -9.40 5.46 -16.64
C ILE A 20 -8.35 5.39 -15.53
N ILE A 21 -7.16 4.86 -15.82
CA ILE A 21 -6.02 4.81 -14.89
C ILE A 21 -5.56 6.23 -14.53
N LEU A 22 -5.45 7.11 -15.53
CA LEU A 22 -5.02 8.49 -15.37
C LEU A 22 -6.05 9.32 -14.59
N GLN A 23 -7.35 9.09 -14.76
CA GLN A 23 -8.42 9.68 -13.94
C GLN A 23 -8.44 9.14 -12.51
N TYR A 24 -7.95 7.93 -12.28
CA TYR A 24 -7.91 7.33 -10.95
C TYR A 24 -6.88 8.02 -10.04
N ILE A 25 -5.79 8.54 -10.60
CA ILE A 25 -4.74 9.26 -9.85
C ILE A 25 -5.27 10.54 -9.19
N PRO A 26 -5.95 11.48 -9.90
CA PRO A 26 -6.62 12.62 -9.29
C PRO A 26 -7.66 12.23 -8.25
N ARG A 27 -8.44 11.16 -8.50
CA ARG A 27 -9.42 10.68 -7.52
C ARG A 27 -8.75 10.21 -6.24
N LEU A 28 -7.63 9.50 -6.31
CA LEU A 28 -6.84 9.11 -5.13
C LEU A 28 -6.25 10.32 -4.40
N ILE A 29 -5.70 11.28 -5.16
CA ILE A 29 -5.13 12.52 -4.60
C ILE A 29 -6.19 13.35 -3.88
N VAL A 30 -7.45 13.33 -4.33
CA VAL A 30 -8.57 14.04 -3.70
C VAL A 30 -9.16 13.25 -2.53
N ILE A 31 -9.23 11.91 -2.62
CA ILE A 31 -9.72 11.04 -1.55
C ILE A 31 -8.80 11.13 -0.33
N PHE A 32 -7.49 11.25 -0.51
CA PHE A 32 -6.51 11.30 0.58
C PHE A 32 -6.75 12.46 1.58
N PRO A 33 -6.81 13.74 1.17
CA PRO A 33 -7.09 14.86 2.08
C PRO A 33 -8.54 14.86 2.58
N LEU A 34 -9.49 14.31 1.81
CA LEU A 34 -10.89 14.22 2.25
C LEU A 34 -11.04 13.21 3.39
N ASN A 35 -10.44 12.01 3.25
CA ASN A 35 -10.42 11.01 4.32
C ASN A 35 -9.61 11.49 5.52
N TRP A 36 -8.49 12.17 5.31
CA TRP A 36 -7.73 12.79 6.40
C TRP A 36 -8.56 13.77 7.22
N ARG A 37 -9.40 14.59 6.57
CA ARG A 37 -10.32 15.50 7.26
C ARG A 37 -11.44 14.74 7.99
N ILE A 38 -12.03 13.73 7.36
CA ILE A 38 -13.05 12.90 8.01
C ILE A 38 -12.48 12.28 9.29
N ILE A 39 -11.31 11.64 9.20
CA ILE A 39 -10.55 11.08 10.33
C ILE A 39 -10.35 12.10 11.47
N LYS A 40 -10.03 13.35 11.15
CA LYS A 40 -9.78 14.40 12.15
C LYS A 40 -11.05 14.89 12.86
N HIS A 41 -12.20 14.85 12.19
CA HIS A 41 -13.45 15.45 12.68
C HIS A 41 -14.45 14.45 13.28
N SER A 42 -14.47 13.20 12.84
CA SER A 42 -15.43 12.21 13.36
C SER A 42 -15.01 11.53 14.66
N GLY A 43 -13.82 11.83 15.21
CA GLY A 43 -13.34 11.25 16.48
C GLY A 43 -13.22 9.72 16.47
N VAL A 44 -13.40 9.11 15.31
CA VAL A 44 -13.48 7.67 15.08
C VAL A 44 -12.63 7.35 13.86
N VAL A 45 -11.31 7.27 14.07
CA VAL A 45 -10.52 6.24 13.39
C VAL A 45 -10.75 4.99 14.21
N ALA A 46 -11.80 4.25 13.86
CA ALA A 46 -12.41 3.21 14.69
C ALA A 46 -11.47 2.07 15.13
N SER A 47 -10.31 1.91 14.53
CA SER A 47 -9.25 1.05 15.05
C SER A 47 -7.99 1.31 14.24
N ALA A 48 -6.83 1.09 14.85
CA ALA A 48 -5.57 1.13 14.12
C ALA A 48 -5.48 0.02 13.03
N TRP A 49 -6.43 -0.92 12.99
CA TRP A 49 -6.66 -1.88 11.91
C TRP A 49 -7.20 -1.24 10.62
N THR A 50 -8.07 -0.23 10.75
CA THR A 50 -8.61 0.53 9.60
C THR A 50 -7.51 1.29 8.85
N GLY A 51 -6.54 1.85 9.58
CA GLY A 51 -5.37 2.51 8.99
C GLY A 51 -4.45 1.53 8.25
N ALA A 52 -4.18 0.36 8.84
CA ALA A 52 -3.38 -0.68 8.19
C ALA A 52 -4.06 -1.22 6.91
N ALA A 53 -5.36 -1.52 6.98
CA ALA A 53 -6.14 -1.99 5.84
C ALA A 53 -6.18 -0.95 4.70
N TYR A 54 -6.33 0.33 5.02
CA TYR A 54 -6.31 1.40 4.03
C TYR A 54 -4.97 1.51 3.31
N ASN A 55 -3.86 1.50 4.05
CA ASN A 55 -2.51 1.53 3.46
C ASN A 55 -2.26 0.30 2.59
N LEU A 56 -2.71 -0.87 3.01
CA LEU A 56 -2.60 -2.10 2.22
C LEU A 56 -3.38 -2.00 0.90
N ILE A 57 -4.60 -1.47 0.93
CA ILE A 57 -5.40 -1.25 -0.28
C ILE A 57 -4.71 -0.28 -1.24
N LEU A 58 -4.20 0.85 -0.72
CA LEU A 58 -3.44 1.80 -1.55
C LEU A 58 -2.19 1.16 -2.16
N TYR A 59 -1.48 0.33 -1.39
CA TYR A 59 -0.29 -0.38 -1.83
C TYR A 59 -0.59 -1.38 -2.96
N LEU A 60 -1.66 -2.16 -2.82
CA LEU A 60 -2.13 -3.09 -3.84
C LEU A 60 -2.59 -2.36 -5.10
N LEU A 61 -3.27 -1.24 -4.96
CA LEU A 61 -3.73 -0.42 -6.09
C LEU A 61 -2.55 0.21 -6.84
N ALA A 62 -1.57 0.77 -6.14
CA ALA A 62 -0.35 1.30 -6.75
C ALA A 62 0.40 0.20 -7.52
N SER A 63 0.50 -1.00 -6.92
CA SER A 63 1.10 -2.17 -7.55
C SER A 63 0.36 -2.59 -8.83
N HIS A 64 -0.98 -2.58 -8.81
CA HIS A 64 -1.79 -2.85 -10.00
C HIS A 64 -1.53 -1.84 -11.13
N VAL A 65 -1.47 -0.54 -10.80
CA VAL A 65 -1.20 0.52 -11.79
C VAL A 65 0.19 0.35 -12.39
N ILE A 66 1.21 0.13 -11.55
CA ILE A 66 2.59 -0.08 -12.01
C ILE A 66 2.69 -1.32 -12.90
N GLY A 67 2.06 -2.43 -12.51
CA GLY A 67 2.01 -3.66 -13.29
C GLY A 67 1.32 -3.47 -14.65
N SER A 68 0.22 -2.71 -14.68
CA SER A 68 -0.52 -2.40 -15.91
C SER A 68 0.29 -1.53 -16.87
N VAL A 69 0.93 -0.48 -16.34
CA VAL A 69 1.78 0.42 -17.11
C VAL A 69 3.02 -0.32 -17.63
N TRP A 70 3.64 -1.16 -16.80
CA TRP A 70 4.74 -2.02 -17.21
C TRP A 70 4.35 -2.98 -18.34
N TYR A 71 3.19 -3.62 -18.24
CA TYR A 71 2.69 -4.50 -19.31
C TYR A 71 2.52 -3.75 -20.63
N LEU A 72 1.87 -2.57 -20.61
CA LEU A 72 1.66 -1.77 -21.80
C LEU A 72 2.99 -1.36 -22.45
N MET A 73 3.93 -0.84 -21.65
CA MET A 73 5.25 -0.47 -22.15
C MET A 73 6.05 -1.68 -22.65
N SER A 74 5.86 -2.86 -22.07
CA SER A 74 6.51 -4.09 -22.56
C SER A 74 6.07 -4.43 -23.98
N VAL A 75 4.77 -4.28 -24.28
CA VAL A 75 4.21 -4.51 -25.62
C VAL A 75 4.72 -3.46 -26.60
N GLU A 76 4.72 -2.19 -26.22
CA GLU A 76 5.26 -1.09 -27.04
C GLU A 76 6.76 -1.27 -27.34
N ARG A 77 7.53 -1.75 -26.35
CA ARG A 77 8.97 -2.02 -26.50
C ARG A 77 9.22 -3.17 -27.48
N VAL A 78 8.47 -4.27 -27.36
CA VAL A 78 8.56 -5.41 -28.29
C VAL A 78 8.16 -4.99 -29.70
N PHE A 79 7.09 -4.20 -29.85
CA PHE A 79 6.67 -3.68 -31.15
C PHE A 79 7.75 -2.78 -31.78
N SER A 80 8.42 -1.95 -30.97
CA SER A 80 9.56 -1.14 -31.42
C SER A 80 10.72 -2.01 -31.90
N CYS A 81 11.00 -3.12 -31.23
CA CYS A 81 11.97 -4.12 -31.67
C CYS A 81 11.57 -4.71 -33.04
N TRP A 82 10.30 -5.13 -33.20
CA TRP A 82 9.81 -5.67 -34.46
C TRP A 82 9.96 -4.68 -35.61
N LYS A 83 9.59 -3.42 -35.39
CA LYS A 83 9.71 -2.37 -36.39
C LYS A 83 11.17 -2.13 -36.80
N HIS A 84 12.09 -2.15 -35.83
CA HIS A 84 13.52 -1.97 -36.11
C HIS A 84 14.06 -3.08 -37.02
N TYR A 85 13.84 -4.35 -36.65
CA TYR A 85 14.33 -5.48 -37.45
C TYR A 85 13.59 -5.64 -38.77
N CYS A 86 12.31 -5.27 -38.85
CA CYS A 86 11.55 -5.24 -40.10
C CYS A 86 12.20 -4.34 -41.17
N LEU A 87 12.71 -3.17 -40.78
CA LEU A 87 13.36 -2.23 -41.71
C LEU A 87 14.75 -2.69 -42.19
N VAL A 88 15.38 -3.60 -41.45
CA VAL A 88 16.75 -4.07 -41.72
C VAL A 88 16.74 -5.44 -42.40
N GLU A 89 15.71 -6.25 -42.15
CA GLU A 89 15.58 -7.63 -42.63
C GLU A 89 15.70 -7.70 -44.15
N ARG A 90 16.73 -8.42 -44.62
CA ARG A 90 17.02 -8.67 -46.05
C ARG A 90 17.01 -7.39 -46.91
N GLY A 91 17.63 -6.32 -46.39
CA GLY A 91 17.77 -5.05 -47.13
C GLY A 91 16.51 -4.17 -47.12
N GLY A 92 15.60 -4.38 -46.16
CA GLY A 92 14.47 -3.50 -45.86
C GLY A 92 13.26 -3.58 -46.80
N GLY A 93 13.37 -4.30 -47.91
CA GLY A 93 12.25 -4.53 -48.84
C GLY A 93 11.41 -5.78 -48.54
N PHE A 94 11.89 -6.65 -47.65
CA PHE A 94 11.27 -7.96 -47.39
C PHE A 94 10.11 -7.89 -46.38
N CYS A 95 10.25 -7.08 -45.34
CA CYS A 95 9.21 -6.88 -44.33
C CYS A 95 8.54 -5.52 -44.54
N LYS A 96 7.20 -5.51 -44.59
CA LYS A 96 6.40 -4.29 -44.58
C LYS A 96 5.90 -4.03 -43.16
N PRO A 97 5.98 -2.79 -42.64
CA PRO A 97 5.45 -2.46 -41.32
C PRO A 97 3.98 -2.86 -41.13
N ASP A 98 3.17 -2.80 -42.20
CA ASP A 98 1.76 -3.22 -42.17
C ASP A 98 1.58 -4.72 -41.83
N TYR A 99 2.59 -5.56 -42.11
CA TYR A 99 2.57 -6.98 -41.75
C TYR A 99 2.73 -7.22 -40.24
N LEU A 100 3.15 -6.21 -39.48
CA LEU A 100 3.21 -6.29 -38.02
C LEU A 100 1.84 -6.04 -37.38
N ASP A 101 0.89 -5.47 -38.12
CA ASP A 101 -0.49 -5.26 -37.66
C ASP A 101 -1.35 -6.51 -37.88
N CYS A 102 -2.33 -6.73 -37.00
CA CYS A 102 -3.22 -7.90 -37.09
C CYS A 102 -4.24 -7.86 -38.24
N SER A 103 -4.31 -6.75 -38.97
CA SER A 103 -5.16 -6.65 -40.17
C SER A 103 -4.57 -7.38 -41.38
N SER A 104 -3.29 -7.74 -41.34
CA SER A 104 -2.63 -8.40 -42.46
C SER A 104 -3.01 -9.87 -42.56
N SER A 105 -3.52 -10.28 -43.71
CA SER A 105 -3.92 -11.65 -44.00
C SER A 105 -3.68 -12.01 -45.47
N GLY A 106 -3.59 -13.31 -45.78
CA GLY A 106 -3.45 -13.84 -47.13
C GLY A 106 -2.08 -14.47 -47.43
N SER A 107 -1.96 -15.05 -48.62
CA SER A 107 -0.82 -15.91 -49.00
C SER A 107 0.56 -15.21 -48.96
N LYS A 108 0.61 -13.91 -49.26
CA LYS A 108 1.83 -13.10 -49.17
C LYS A 108 2.28 -12.89 -47.72
N TYR A 109 1.32 -12.65 -46.82
CA TYR A 109 1.58 -12.54 -45.39
C TYR A 109 2.04 -13.89 -44.82
N ASP A 110 1.38 -14.99 -45.18
CA ASP A 110 1.75 -16.33 -44.71
C ASP A 110 3.17 -16.75 -45.16
N SER A 111 3.54 -16.35 -46.38
CA SER A 111 4.88 -16.59 -46.93
C SER A 111 5.94 -15.77 -46.18
N TRP A 112 5.65 -14.51 -45.85
CA TRP A 112 6.52 -13.67 -45.02
C TRP A 112 6.62 -14.20 -43.59
N TYR A 113 5.50 -14.56 -42.95
CA TYR A 113 5.44 -15.03 -41.56
C TYR A 113 6.28 -16.30 -41.34
N LYS A 114 6.31 -17.21 -42.32
CA LYS A 114 7.15 -18.42 -42.27
C LYS A 114 8.64 -18.15 -42.47
N ALA A 115 8.99 -17.04 -43.12
CA ALA A 115 10.35 -16.75 -43.56
C ALA A 115 11.04 -15.63 -42.76
N THR A 116 10.31 -14.89 -41.93
CA THR A 116 10.84 -13.80 -41.10
C THR A 116 11.52 -14.33 -39.84
N GLU A 117 12.61 -13.68 -39.44
CA GLU A 117 13.34 -13.97 -38.21
C GLU A 117 13.07 -12.94 -37.11
N ILE A 118 12.24 -11.92 -37.39
CA ILE A 118 11.95 -10.80 -36.47
C ILE A 118 11.49 -11.28 -35.09
N PHE A 119 10.58 -12.25 -35.04
CA PHE A 119 10.05 -12.77 -33.77
C PHE A 119 11.09 -13.52 -32.95
N LYS A 120 12.10 -14.10 -33.59
CA LYS A 120 13.21 -14.79 -32.93
C LYS A 120 14.20 -13.77 -32.33
N MET A 121 14.46 -12.67 -33.04
CA MET A 121 15.37 -11.63 -32.55
C MET A 121 14.80 -10.84 -31.36
N CYS A 122 13.47 -10.69 -31.30
CA CYS A 122 12.78 -9.92 -30.26
C CYS A 122 12.17 -10.79 -29.14
N ASN A 123 12.70 -11.99 -28.88
CA ASN A 123 12.15 -12.96 -27.92
C ASN A 123 12.64 -12.79 -26.47
N GLY A 124 13.50 -11.79 -26.20
CA GLY A 124 14.11 -11.54 -24.88
C GLY A 124 15.19 -12.53 -24.42
N LYS A 125 15.47 -13.59 -25.20
CA LYS A 125 16.58 -14.52 -24.95
C LYS A 125 17.83 -14.14 -25.75
N ASN A 126 17.65 -13.51 -26.91
CA ASN A 126 18.74 -12.99 -27.71
C ASN A 126 19.25 -11.67 -27.14
N LYS A 127 20.58 -11.51 -27.07
CA LYS A 127 21.24 -10.29 -26.56
C LYS A 127 21.34 -9.15 -27.59
N GLU A 128 20.86 -9.36 -28.81
CA GLU A 128 20.96 -8.36 -29.89
C GLU A 128 20.05 -7.15 -29.67
N PHE A 129 18.89 -7.35 -29.03
CA PHE A 129 18.01 -6.25 -28.62
C PHE A 129 17.79 -6.28 -27.11
N ASP A 130 18.33 -5.29 -26.41
CA ASP A 130 18.17 -5.17 -24.97
C ASP A 130 16.76 -4.64 -24.62
N LEU A 131 15.93 -5.56 -24.12
CA LEU A 131 14.59 -5.29 -23.61
C LEU A 131 14.58 -4.82 -22.14
N GLY A 132 15.73 -4.83 -21.46
CA GLY A 132 15.88 -4.37 -20.09
C GLY A 132 14.83 -4.95 -19.14
N ILE A 133 14.07 -4.07 -18.50
CA ILE A 133 13.04 -4.42 -17.50
C ILE A 133 11.84 -5.20 -18.09
N PHE A 134 11.71 -5.26 -19.42
CA PHE A 134 10.62 -5.95 -20.12
C PHE A 134 10.99 -7.37 -20.54
N THR A 135 12.25 -7.78 -20.37
CA THR A 135 12.78 -9.09 -20.77
C THR A 135 11.92 -10.25 -20.22
N ASN A 136 11.49 -10.14 -18.96
CA ASN A 136 10.70 -11.17 -18.30
C ASN A 136 9.29 -11.29 -18.89
N ALA A 137 8.69 -10.19 -19.36
CA ALA A 137 7.36 -10.23 -19.98
C ALA A 137 7.36 -11.13 -21.23
N VAL A 138 8.43 -11.06 -22.03
CA VAL A 138 8.56 -11.82 -23.28
C VAL A 138 9.06 -13.23 -23.03
N SER A 139 10.05 -13.38 -22.14
CA SER A 139 10.64 -14.68 -21.82
C SER A 139 9.65 -15.66 -21.20
N ASP A 140 8.72 -15.13 -20.38
CA ASP A 140 7.69 -15.90 -19.70
C ASP A 140 6.36 -15.96 -20.51
N ASP A 141 6.37 -15.48 -21.75
CA ASP A 141 5.23 -15.50 -22.69
C ASP A 141 3.93 -14.88 -22.09
N VAL A 142 4.10 -13.85 -21.27
CA VAL A 142 3.01 -13.15 -20.58
C VAL A 142 1.96 -12.58 -21.56
N PRO A 143 2.33 -12.01 -22.73
CA PRO A 143 1.35 -11.52 -23.70
C PRO A 143 0.40 -12.60 -24.23
N SER A 144 0.86 -13.83 -24.35
CA SER A 144 0.12 -14.98 -24.89
C SER A 144 -0.76 -15.67 -23.85
N ALA A 145 -0.51 -15.42 -22.57
CA ALA A 145 -1.29 -15.99 -21.47
C ALA A 145 -2.74 -15.49 -21.44
N ALA A 146 -3.64 -16.32 -20.90
CA ALA A 146 -5.02 -15.95 -20.61
C ALA A 146 -5.09 -14.77 -19.61
N PHE A 147 -6.25 -14.10 -19.54
CA PHE A 147 -6.41 -12.88 -18.75
C PHE A 147 -6.05 -13.04 -17.27
N ILE A 148 -6.50 -14.10 -16.60
CA ILE A 148 -6.30 -14.29 -15.15
C ILE A 148 -4.81 -14.49 -14.81
N PRO A 149 -4.06 -15.43 -15.43
CA PRO A 149 -2.62 -15.54 -15.22
C PRO A 149 -1.85 -14.25 -15.54
N LYS A 150 -2.20 -13.59 -16.66
CA LYS A 150 -1.60 -12.33 -17.08
C LYS A 150 -1.79 -11.22 -16.03
N TYR A 151 -3.01 -11.10 -15.51
CA TYR A 151 -3.36 -10.13 -14.48
C TYR A 151 -2.53 -10.33 -13.21
N PHE A 152 -2.53 -11.55 -12.65
CA PHE A 152 -1.79 -11.83 -11.43
C PHE A 152 -0.28 -11.70 -11.61
N TYR A 153 0.25 -12.05 -12.78
CA TYR A 153 1.67 -11.83 -13.09
C TYR A 153 2.03 -10.34 -13.12
N CYS A 154 1.22 -9.51 -13.77
CA CYS A 154 1.45 -8.06 -13.82
C CYS A 154 1.32 -7.42 -12.43
N LEU A 155 0.32 -7.84 -11.65
CA LEU A 155 0.15 -7.41 -10.26
C LEU A 155 1.35 -7.82 -9.40
N TRP A 156 1.85 -9.05 -9.56
CA TRP A 156 3.03 -9.56 -8.89
C TRP A 156 4.27 -8.73 -9.24
N TYR A 157 4.47 -8.40 -10.52
CA TYR A 157 5.58 -7.54 -10.95
C TYR A 157 5.53 -6.19 -10.23
N GLY A 158 4.36 -5.54 -10.20
CA GLY A 158 4.19 -4.26 -9.51
C GLY A 158 4.47 -4.38 -8.01
N LEU A 159 3.89 -5.39 -7.36
CA LEU A 159 4.04 -5.62 -5.92
C LEU A 159 5.49 -5.88 -5.53
N LYS A 160 6.18 -6.75 -6.29
CA LYS A 160 7.59 -7.11 -6.06
C LYS A 160 8.48 -5.88 -6.15
N ASN A 161 8.34 -5.08 -7.21
CA ASN A 161 9.23 -3.94 -7.44
C ASN A 161 8.92 -2.77 -6.50
N LEU A 162 7.65 -2.54 -6.14
CA LEU A 162 7.30 -1.52 -5.15
C LEU A 162 7.84 -1.88 -3.76
N SER A 163 7.81 -3.17 -3.39
CA SER A 163 8.28 -3.67 -2.09
C SER A 163 9.79 -3.75 -1.95
N SER A 164 10.51 -3.83 -3.07
CA SER A 164 11.97 -3.92 -3.11
C SER A 164 12.63 -2.64 -3.62
N TYR A 165 11.90 -1.53 -3.73
CA TYR A 165 12.40 -0.26 -4.27
C TYR A 165 13.04 -0.39 -5.66
N GLY A 166 12.55 -1.33 -6.47
CA GLY A 166 13.11 -1.60 -7.79
C GLY A 166 14.53 -2.16 -7.79
N GLN A 167 15.04 -2.70 -6.67
CA GLN A 167 16.41 -3.25 -6.60
C GLN A 167 16.69 -4.36 -7.62
N SER A 168 15.66 -5.13 -8.01
CA SER A 168 15.79 -6.18 -9.02
C SER A 168 15.66 -5.71 -10.48
N LEU A 169 15.46 -4.41 -10.72
CA LEU A 169 15.29 -3.86 -12.06
C LEU A 169 16.65 -3.72 -12.76
N ARG A 170 16.74 -4.28 -13.96
CA ARG A 170 17.88 -4.10 -14.87
C ARG A 170 17.40 -3.29 -16.07
N THR A 171 17.79 -2.03 -16.13
CA THR A 171 17.44 -1.11 -17.22
C THR A 171 18.39 -1.28 -18.39
N SER A 172 17.88 -1.18 -19.61
CA SER A 172 18.71 -0.99 -20.80
C SER A 172 19.15 0.48 -20.93
N ASN A 173 19.84 0.82 -22.02
CA ASN A 173 20.16 2.22 -22.38
C ASN A 173 18.92 3.05 -22.82
N TYR A 174 17.70 2.52 -22.67
CA TYR A 174 16.48 3.22 -23.06
C TYR A 174 16.00 4.17 -21.97
N VAL A 175 16.02 5.47 -22.26
CA VAL A 175 15.71 6.57 -21.31
C VAL A 175 14.36 6.38 -20.60
N VAL A 176 13.33 5.90 -21.31
CA VAL A 176 11.99 5.70 -20.73
C VAL A 176 12.00 4.60 -19.67
N GLU A 177 12.77 3.52 -19.85
CA GLU A 177 12.92 2.47 -18.83
C GLU A 177 13.59 3.01 -17.57
N THR A 178 14.62 3.85 -17.73
CA THR A 178 15.33 4.47 -16.61
C THR A 178 14.40 5.41 -15.83
N ILE A 179 13.66 6.28 -16.50
CA ILE A 179 12.69 7.19 -15.85
C ILE A 179 11.61 6.39 -15.12
N PHE A 180 11.05 5.36 -15.75
CA PHE A 180 10.05 4.52 -15.12
C PHE A 180 10.58 3.79 -13.88
N SER A 181 11.82 3.30 -13.93
CA SER A 181 12.48 2.63 -12.80
C SER A 181 12.75 3.59 -11.63
N ILE A 182 13.13 4.85 -11.92
CA ILE A 182 13.28 5.91 -10.92
C ILE A 182 11.93 6.17 -10.23
N ILE A 183 10.85 6.28 -11.01
CA ILE A 183 9.50 6.51 -10.47
C ILE A 183 9.07 5.35 -9.55
N ILE A 184 9.32 4.10 -9.94
CA ILE A 184 9.03 2.93 -9.08
C ILE A 184 9.83 3.00 -7.77
N CYS A 185 11.11 3.33 -7.83
CA CYS A 185 11.97 3.44 -6.63
C CYS A 185 11.44 4.51 -5.66
N LEU A 186 11.16 5.72 -6.16
CA LEU A 186 10.64 6.82 -5.34
C LEU A 186 9.27 6.49 -4.72
N MET A 187 8.34 5.93 -5.52
CA MET A 187 7.04 5.51 -5.00
C MET A 187 7.19 4.41 -3.94
N GLY A 188 8.05 3.42 -4.18
CA GLY A 188 8.29 2.32 -3.23
C GLY A 188 8.78 2.83 -1.88
N LEU A 189 9.74 3.78 -1.88
CA LEU A 189 10.25 4.40 -0.67
C LEU A 189 9.15 5.12 0.12
N VAL A 190 8.32 5.91 -0.55
CA VAL A 190 7.20 6.64 0.08
C VAL A 190 6.18 5.68 0.67
N PHE A 191 5.74 4.68 -0.09
CA PHE A 191 4.75 3.71 0.38
C PHE A 191 5.26 2.88 1.56
N PHE A 192 6.52 2.46 1.53
CA PHE A 192 7.11 1.72 2.63
C PHE A 192 7.26 2.58 3.89
N ALA A 193 7.69 3.84 3.76
CA ALA A 193 7.76 4.77 4.88
C ALA A 193 6.38 5.01 5.51
N LEU A 194 5.32 5.16 4.69
CA LEU A 194 3.94 5.28 5.16
C LEU A 194 3.48 4.02 5.91
N LEU A 195 3.84 2.83 5.42
CA LEU A 195 3.47 1.58 6.07
C LEU A 195 4.15 1.44 7.43
N ILE A 196 5.46 1.72 7.52
CA ILE A 196 6.21 1.72 8.78
C ILE A 196 5.65 2.76 9.75
N GLY A 197 5.45 4.01 9.30
CA GLY A 197 4.98 5.08 10.19
C GLY A 197 3.61 4.77 10.80
N ASN A 198 2.69 4.22 10.00
CA ASN A 198 1.37 3.83 10.48
C ASN A 198 1.43 2.58 11.40
N MET A 199 2.28 1.60 11.08
CA MET A 199 2.49 0.43 11.94
C MET A 199 3.14 0.82 13.28
N GLN A 200 4.08 1.77 13.27
CA GLN A 200 4.70 2.29 14.48
C GLN A 200 3.67 3.00 15.37
N THR A 201 2.80 3.84 14.77
CA THR A 201 1.73 4.51 15.51
C THR A 201 0.74 3.50 16.12
N TYR A 202 0.40 2.43 15.38
CA TYR A 202 -0.38 1.30 15.90
C TYR A 202 0.29 0.66 17.12
N LEU A 203 1.56 0.27 17.00
CA LEU A 203 2.30 -0.40 18.07
C LEU A 203 2.43 0.51 19.30
N GLN A 204 2.69 1.80 19.09
CA GLN A 204 2.74 2.78 20.18
C GLN A 204 1.38 2.91 20.88
N SER A 205 0.27 2.96 20.15
CA SER A 205 -1.07 3.07 20.77
C SER A 205 -1.44 1.85 21.62
N THR A 206 -1.10 0.64 21.15
CA THR A 206 -1.39 -0.61 21.86
C THR A 206 -0.48 -0.82 23.06
N THR A 207 0.78 -0.41 22.97
CA THR A 207 1.75 -0.51 24.07
C THR A 207 1.69 0.66 25.04
N ALA A 208 1.07 1.79 24.69
CA ALA A 208 1.02 3.01 25.51
C ALA A 208 0.58 2.73 26.96
N ARG A 209 -0.53 2.00 27.15
CA ARG A 209 -1.03 1.70 28.50
C ARG A 209 -0.11 0.78 29.29
N LEU A 210 0.53 -0.18 28.61
CA LEU A 210 1.51 -1.05 29.25
C LEU A 210 2.75 -0.24 29.66
N GLU A 211 3.21 0.68 28.82
CA GLU A 211 4.35 1.52 29.15
C GLU A 211 4.04 2.56 30.22
N GLU A 212 2.84 3.15 30.24
CA GLU A 212 2.37 3.98 31.35
C GLU A 212 2.42 3.21 32.68
N TRP A 213 1.95 1.96 32.71
CA TRP A 213 2.07 1.09 33.88
C TRP A 213 3.53 0.84 34.28
N ARG A 214 4.39 0.48 33.31
CA ARG A 214 5.81 0.19 33.56
C ARG A 214 6.55 1.40 34.08
N VAL A 215 6.30 2.59 33.52
CA VAL A 215 6.86 3.86 34.00
C VAL A 215 6.37 4.14 35.42
N LYS A 216 5.06 4.15 35.66
CA LYS A 216 4.49 4.41 36.99
C LYS A 216 5.02 3.45 38.07
N ARG A 217 5.15 2.16 37.73
CA ARG A 217 5.71 1.16 38.65
C ARG A 217 7.17 1.46 38.97
N ARG A 218 7.99 1.77 37.96
CA ARG A 218 9.41 2.12 38.14
C ARG A 218 9.59 3.35 39.01
N ASP A 219 8.83 4.41 38.73
CA ASP A 219 8.89 5.66 39.48
C ASP A 219 8.47 5.46 40.94
N THR A 220 7.47 4.61 41.18
CA THR A 220 7.04 4.24 42.54
C THR A 220 8.14 3.47 43.29
N GLU A 221 8.75 2.46 42.68
CA GLU A 221 9.84 1.70 43.31
C GLU A 221 11.05 2.60 43.62
N GLU A 222 11.42 3.48 42.68
CA GLU A 222 12.53 4.40 42.88
C GLU A 222 12.25 5.41 44.00
N TRP A 223 11.02 5.95 44.06
CA TRP A 223 10.58 6.80 45.15
C TRP A 223 10.62 6.09 46.51
N MET A 224 10.15 4.84 46.58
CA MET A 224 10.17 4.04 47.82
C MET A 224 11.61 3.76 48.28
N ARG A 225 12.52 3.44 47.34
CA ARG A 225 13.95 3.22 47.60
C ARG A 225 14.62 4.49 48.11
N HIS A 226 14.35 5.63 47.46
CA HIS A 226 14.94 6.92 47.85
C HIS A 226 14.50 7.36 49.26
N ARG A 227 13.26 7.04 49.66
CA ARG A 227 12.73 7.33 51.00
C ARG A 227 13.06 6.28 52.07
N GLN A 228 13.80 5.22 51.71
CA GLN A 228 14.21 4.14 52.62
C GLN A 228 13.03 3.53 53.38
N LEU A 229 11.91 3.28 52.69
CA LEU A 229 10.72 2.73 53.34
C LEU A 229 10.97 1.29 53.85
N PRO A 230 10.41 0.90 55.01
CA PRO A 230 10.46 -0.48 55.49
C PRO A 230 9.84 -1.48 54.50
N PRO A 231 10.34 -2.74 54.42
CA PRO A 231 9.89 -3.71 53.43
C PRO A 231 8.39 -4.03 53.50
N GLU A 232 7.80 -4.04 54.71
CA GLU A 232 6.37 -4.26 54.89
C GLU A 232 5.51 -3.13 54.30
N LEU A 233 5.97 -1.87 54.44
CA LEU A 233 5.30 -0.70 53.86
C LEU A 233 5.42 -0.70 52.34
N GLN A 234 6.59 -1.07 51.80
CA GLN A 234 6.78 -1.20 50.35
C GLN A 234 5.79 -2.20 49.74
N GLU A 235 5.60 -3.35 50.39
CA GLU A 235 4.71 -4.39 49.89
C GLU A 235 3.23 -3.97 49.91
N ARG A 236 2.82 -3.21 50.94
CA ARG A 236 1.47 -2.61 50.98
C ARG A 236 1.27 -1.58 49.87
N VAL A 237 2.28 -0.74 49.60
CA VAL A 237 2.24 0.25 48.52
C VAL A 237 2.16 -0.44 47.15
N ARG A 238 2.95 -1.49 46.89
CA ARG A 238 2.88 -2.28 45.65
C ARG A 238 1.49 -2.84 45.40
N ARG A 239 0.91 -3.50 46.42
CA ARG A 239 -0.44 -4.06 46.34
C ARG A 239 -1.49 -2.99 46.05
N PHE A 240 -1.42 -1.85 46.74
CA PHE A 240 -2.34 -0.74 46.51
C PHE A 240 -2.21 -0.16 45.08
N VAL A 241 -0.99 0.09 44.61
CA VAL A 241 -0.74 0.65 43.27
C VAL A 241 -1.19 -0.31 42.17
N GLN A 242 -0.94 -1.62 42.34
CA GLN A 242 -1.41 -2.65 41.42
C GLN A 242 -2.94 -2.75 41.39
N TYR A 243 -3.58 -2.80 42.57
CA TYR A 243 -5.04 -2.81 42.68
C TYR A 243 -5.66 -1.57 42.02
N ASN A 244 -5.12 -0.39 42.34
CA ASN A 244 -5.60 0.86 41.77
C ASN A 244 -5.45 0.87 40.24
N TRP A 245 -4.33 0.39 39.70
CA TRP A 245 -4.15 0.27 38.25
C TRP A 245 -5.15 -0.69 37.60
N LEU A 246 -5.44 -1.84 38.22
CA LEU A 246 -6.43 -2.77 37.69
C LEU A 246 -7.86 -2.18 37.71
N SER A 247 -8.19 -1.39 38.74
CA SER A 247 -9.53 -0.80 38.91
C SER A 247 -9.75 0.45 38.07
N THR A 248 -8.78 1.35 37.98
CA THR A 248 -8.94 2.68 37.34
C THR A 248 -8.17 2.81 36.03
N ARG A 249 -7.33 1.83 35.68
CA ARG A 249 -6.40 1.89 34.52
C ARG A 249 -5.57 3.18 34.48
N GLY A 250 -5.27 3.74 35.65
CA GLY A 250 -4.48 4.96 35.77
C GLY A 250 -5.26 6.27 35.55
N VAL A 251 -6.58 6.22 35.41
CA VAL A 251 -7.42 7.41 35.28
C VAL A 251 -7.53 8.13 36.62
N LYS A 252 -7.25 9.44 36.62
CA LYS A 252 -7.45 10.34 37.77
C LYS A 252 -8.79 11.05 37.62
N GLU A 253 -9.81 10.56 38.33
CA GLU A 253 -11.18 11.08 38.25
C GLU A 253 -11.27 12.56 38.64
N ASP A 254 -10.46 13.00 39.61
CA ASP A 254 -10.40 14.37 40.11
C ASP A 254 -9.93 15.36 39.02
N VAL A 255 -8.96 14.96 38.20
CA VAL A 255 -8.44 15.79 37.10
C VAL A 255 -9.49 15.93 36.00
N ILE A 256 -10.17 14.84 35.64
CA ILE A 256 -11.24 14.85 34.63
C ILE A 256 -12.35 15.81 35.07
N LEU A 257 -12.79 15.73 36.34
CA LEU A 257 -13.85 16.58 36.88
C LEU A 257 -13.48 18.07 36.91
N GLN A 258 -12.18 18.41 37.01
CA GLN A 258 -11.71 19.79 37.00
C GLN A 258 -11.63 20.40 35.59
N GLU A 259 -11.38 19.59 34.56
CA GLU A 259 -11.37 20.02 33.15
C GLU A 259 -12.77 20.30 32.59
N LEU A 260 -13.82 19.79 33.25
CA LEU A 260 -15.21 19.97 32.85
C LEU A 260 -15.76 21.36 33.26
N PRO A 261 -16.59 21.99 32.40
CA PRO A 261 -17.36 23.19 32.76
C PRO A 261 -18.17 22.97 34.04
N LEU A 262 -18.37 24.03 34.82
CA LEU A 262 -19.02 23.96 36.14
C LEU A 262 -20.42 23.31 36.09
N ASP A 263 -21.16 23.54 35.01
CA ASP A 263 -22.52 23.01 34.85
C ASP A 263 -22.52 21.48 34.67
N LEU A 264 -21.69 20.96 33.75
CA LEU A 264 -21.51 19.52 33.56
C LEU A 264 -20.97 18.82 34.81
N ARG A 265 -20.02 19.46 35.51
CA ARG A 265 -19.46 18.93 36.75
C ARG A 265 -20.51 18.75 37.84
N ARG A 266 -21.38 19.75 38.03
CA ARG A 266 -22.48 19.70 39.00
C ARG A 266 -23.48 18.60 38.67
N GLU A 267 -23.80 18.43 37.39
CA GLU A 267 -24.72 17.39 36.93
C GLU A 267 -24.17 15.98 37.15
N ILE A 268 -22.90 15.75 36.81
CA ILE A 268 -22.20 14.47 37.05
C ILE A 268 -22.10 14.17 38.55
N GLN A 269 -21.72 15.15 39.37
CA GLN A 269 -21.65 14.99 40.83
C GLN A 269 -23.01 14.67 41.44
N LYS A 270 -24.08 15.32 40.98
CA LYS A 270 -25.45 15.03 41.42
C LYS A 270 -25.85 13.59 41.08
N HIS A 271 -25.50 13.11 39.89
CA HIS A 271 -25.78 11.74 39.46
C HIS A 271 -25.02 10.70 40.32
N LEU A 272 -23.71 10.87 40.48
CA LEU A 272 -22.87 9.98 41.31
C LEU A 272 -23.31 9.97 42.78
N CYS A 273 -23.67 11.13 43.33
CA CYS A 273 -24.08 11.26 44.73
C CYS A 273 -25.49 10.70 44.98
N LEU A 274 -26.42 10.82 44.02
CA LEU A 274 -27.75 10.21 44.10
C LEU A 274 -27.68 8.68 44.12
N ASP A 275 -26.79 8.08 43.33
CA ASP A 275 -26.59 6.63 43.33
C ASP A 275 -26.00 6.10 44.64
N LEU A 276 -25.07 6.85 45.24
CA LEU A 276 -24.52 6.56 46.57
C LEU A 276 -25.60 6.64 47.65
N VAL A 277 -26.40 7.71 47.67
CA VAL A 277 -27.48 7.89 48.65
C VAL A 277 -28.56 6.82 48.53
N ARG A 278 -28.95 6.43 47.30
CA ARG A 278 -29.92 5.35 47.08
C ARG A 278 -29.42 3.98 47.56
N ARG A 279 -28.15 3.64 47.34
CA ARG A 279 -27.57 2.39 47.84
C ARG A 279 -27.53 2.35 49.37
N VAL A 280 -27.21 3.47 50.01
CA VAL A 280 -27.22 3.58 51.48
C VAL A 280 -28.65 3.51 52.02
N SER A 281 -29.61 4.21 51.42
CA SER A 281 -31.02 4.14 51.87
C SER A 281 -31.63 2.74 51.69
N SER A 282 -31.27 2.00 50.64
CA SER A 282 -31.69 0.61 50.48
C SER A 282 -31.07 -0.33 51.51
N LEU A 283 -29.83 -0.07 51.95
CA LEU A 283 -29.19 -0.84 53.02
C LEU A 283 -29.80 -0.54 54.40
N VAL A 284 -30.20 0.72 54.64
CA VAL A 284 -30.89 1.13 55.88
C VAL A 284 -32.34 0.64 55.92
N SER A 285 -32.99 0.41 54.77
CA SER A 285 -34.35 -0.14 54.68
C SER A 285 -34.41 -1.68 54.85
N ILE A 286 -33.27 -2.38 54.88
CA ILE A 286 -33.17 -3.84 54.99
C ILE A 286 -32.65 -4.27 56.38
N ALA A 287 -32.16 -3.32 57.20
CA ALA A 287 -31.81 -3.52 58.60
C ALA A 287 -32.98 -3.13 59.53
#